data_AF-A0A938T2D3-F1
#
_entry.id   AF-A0A938T2D3-F1
#
_cell.length_a   1.000
_cell.length_b   1.000
_cell.length_c   1.000
_cell.angle_alpha   90.00
_cell.angle_beta   90.00
_cell.angle_gamma   90.00
#
_symmetry.space_group_name_H-M   'P 1'
#
loop_
_entity.id
_entity.type
_entity.pdbx_description
1 polymer ?
#
loop_
_entity_poly.entity_id
_entity_poly.type
_entity_poly.pdbx_seq_one_letter_code
_entity_poly.pdbx_strand_id
1 'polypeptide(L)'
;MLGVETEAIVDVASIKLASPEDIRSWSFGEVKNPETINYRTFKPEKGGLFCERIFGPSKDWECSCGKYKRIKHKGVICDRCGVEVTLSRVRRERMAHIE
;
A
#
# COMPACT_ATOMS: atom_id res chain seq x y z
N MET A 1 -21.35 -0.09 28.94
CA MET A 1 -20.27 0.92 28.89
C MET A 1 -20.01 1.18 27.42
N LEU A 2 -20.32 2.40 27.00
CA LEU A 2 -20.64 2.81 25.63
C LEU A 2 -19.43 2.70 24.69
N GLY A 3 -19.64 2.07 23.54
CA GLY A 3 -18.75 2.14 22.37
C GLY A 3 -19.62 2.44 21.15
N VAL A 4 -20.16 3.66 21.10
CA VAL A 4 -20.84 4.16 19.90
C VAL A 4 -19.73 4.49 18.92
N GLU A 5 -19.58 3.68 17.87
CA GLU A 5 -18.79 4.04 16.71
C GLU A 5 -19.45 5.28 16.11
N THR A 6 -18.77 6.43 16.18
CA THR A 6 -19.26 7.66 15.57
C THR A 6 -19.28 7.47 14.06
N GLU A 7 -20.46 7.22 13.49
CA GLU A 7 -20.69 7.34 12.06
C GLU A 7 -20.43 8.80 11.68
N ALA A 8 -19.40 9.02 10.85
CA ALA A 8 -19.16 10.34 10.27
C ALA A 8 -20.29 10.62 9.28
N ILE A 9 -21.31 11.33 9.74
CA ILE A 9 -22.39 11.83 8.87
C ILE A 9 -21.78 12.91 7.99
N VAL A 10 -21.54 12.57 6.73
CA VAL A 10 -21.07 13.50 5.71
C VAL A 10 -22.28 14.08 4.98
N ASP A 11 -22.68 15.30 5.35
CA ASP A 11 -23.84 15.99 4.75
C ASP A 11 -23.55 16.55 3.35
N VAL A 12 -22.28 16.82 3.02
CA VAL A 12 -21.87 17.44 1.75
C VAL A 12 -20.59 16.80 1.23
N ALA A 13 -20.59 16.39 -0.05
CA ALA A 13 -19.41 15.97 -0.78
C ALA A 13 -18.97 17.07 -1.77
N SER A 14 -17.68 17.33 -1.87
CA SER A 14 -17.12 18.33 -2.80
C SER A 14 -16.05 17.72 -3.69
N ILE A 15 -15.94 18.22 -4.91
CA ILE A 15 -14.94 17.80 -5.91
C ILE A 15 -14.14 19.02 -6.36
N LYS A 16 -12.84 18.85 -6.51
CA LYS A 16 -11.90 19.89 -6.96
C LYS A 16 -10.88 19.26 -7.91
N LEU A 17 -10.24 20.09 -8.72
CA LEU A 17 -9.08 19.66 -9.50
C LEU A 17 -7.91 19.37 -8.55
N ALA A 18 -7.30 18.21 -8.71
CA ALA A 18 -6.10 17.84 -7.96
C ALA A 18 -4.87 18.50 -8.60
N SER A 19 -4.05 19.16 -7.80
CA SER A 19 -2.75 19.66 -8.22
C SER A 19 -1.73 18.51 -8.33
N PRO A 20 -0.63 18.67 -9.09
CA PRO A 20 0.48 17.70 -9.09
C PRO A 20 1.02 17.44 -7.68
N GLU A 21 1.04 18.45 -6.81
CA GLU A 21 1.43 18.33 -5.41
C GLU A 21 0.46 17.45 -4.61
N ASP A 22 -0.86 17.60 -4.84
CA ASP A 22 -1.87 16.77 -4.20
C ASP A 22 -1.70 15.30 -4.59
N ILE A 23 -1.50 15.01 -5.89
CA ILE A 23 -1.30 13.64 -6.40
C ILE A 23 -0.06 13.00 -5.75
N ARG A 24 1.04 13.75 -5.61
CA ARG A 24 2.24 13.25 -4.92
C ARG A 24 2.00 13.04 -3.43
N SER A 25 1.20 13.88 -2.78
CA SER A 25 0.88 13.76 -1.35
C SER A 25 0.06 12.50 -1.01
N TRP A 26 -0.79 12.05 -1.93
CA TRP A 26 -1.58 10.82 -1.78
C TRP A 26 -0.78 9.55 -2.05
N SER A 27 0.36 9.71 -2.72
CA SER A 27 1.12 8.60 -3.25
C SER A 27 2.04 7.98 -2.21
N PHE A 28 2.08 6.65 -2.18
CA PHE A 28 3.03 5.87 -1.38
C PHE A 28 4.31 5.53 -2.16
N GLY A 29 4.40 5.96 -3.41
CA GLY A 29 5.58 5.75 -4.24
C GLY A 29 5.30 5.83 -5.75
N GLU A 30 6.38 5.96 -6.49
CA GLU A 30 6.38 6.08 -7.95
C GLU A 30 6.44 4.70 -8.62
N VAL A 31 5.58 4.47 -9.60
CA VAL A 31 5.63 3.29 -10.48
C VAL A 31 6.48 3.63 -11.70
N LYS A 32 7.59 2.90 -11.88
CA LYS A 32 8.56 3.17 -12.96
C LYS A 32 8.48 2.17 -14.11
N ASN A 33 8.00 0.96 -13.82
CA ASN A 33 8.00 -0.14 -14.77
C ASN A 33 6.56 -0.57 -15.09
N PRO A 34 6.26 -0.97 -16.34
CA PRO A 34 4.95 -1.50 -16.71
C PRO A 34 4.72 -2.95 -16.23
N GLU A 35 5.76 -3.59 -15.69
CA GLU A 35 5.72 -4.99 -15.24
C GLU A 35 4.70 -5.20 -14.12
N THR A 36 4.04 -6.35 -14.13
CA THR A 36 2.96 -6.68 -13.19
C THR A 36 3.41 -7.72 -12.16
N ILE A 37 3.42 -8.98 -12.56
CA ILE A 37 3.78 -10.13 -11.74
C ILE A 37 4.71 -11.06 -12.52
N ASN A 38 5.59 -11.73 -11.80
CA ASN A 38 6.44 -12.73 -12.37
C ASN A 38 5.64 -13.98 -12.77
N TYR A 39 5.79 -14.45 -14.00
CA TYR A 39 5.01 -15.61 -14.50
C TYR A 39 5.32 -16.95 -13.79
N ARG A 40 6.52 -17.12 -13.20
CA ARG A 40 6.89 -18.37 -12.50
C ARG A 40 6.55 -18.31 -11.02
N THR A 41 6.89 -17.20 -10.37
CA THR A 41 6.79 -17.09 -8.91
C THR A 41 5.46 -16.48 -8.45
N PHE A 42 4.69 -15.89 -9.37
CA PHE A 42 3.49 -15.10 -9.11
C PHE A 42 3.71 -13.95 -8.13
N LYS A 43 4.98 -13.55 -7.93
CA LYS A 43 5.33 -12.43 -7.07
C LYS A 43 5.26 -11.12 -7.85
N PRO A 44 4.74 -10.03 -7.25
CA PRO A 44 4.78 -8.72 -7.86
C PRO A 44 6.20 -8.25 -8.14
N GLU A 45 6.40 -7.64 -9.30
CA GLU A 45 7.71 -7.09 -9.68
C GLU A 45 8.01 -5.78 -8.92
N LYS A 46 9.28 -5.54 -8.62
CA LYS A 46 9.71 -4.32 -7.90
C LYS A 46 9.61 -3.11 -8.81
N GLY A 47 8.92 -2.06 -8.33
CA GLY A 47 8.67 -0.84 -9.11
C GLY A 47 7.63 -0.99 -10.22
N GLY A 48 6.98 -2.16 -10.31
CA GLY A 48 5.88 -2.42 -11.22
C GLY A 48 4.51 -2.00 -10.67
N LEU A 49 3.47 -2.25 -11.46
CA LEU A 49 2.08 -1.86 -11.18
C LEU A 49 1.50 -2.50 -9.89
N PHE A 50 2.09 -3.60 -9.41
CA PHE A 50 1.63 -4.29 -8.20
C PHE A 50 2.65 -4.29 -7.06
N CYS A 51 3.69 -3.44 -7.15
CA CYS A 51 4.82 -3.44 -6.23
C CYS A 51 4.39 -3.38 -4.75
N GLU A 52 4.79 -4.39 -3.97
CA GLU A 52 4.42 -4.52 -2.56
C GLU A 52 5.01 -3.42 -1.67
N ARG A 53 6.07 -2.73 -2.13
CA ARG A 53 6.65 -1.60 -1.40
C ARG A 53 5.73 -0.37 -1.42
N ILE A 54 5.04 -0.15 -2.54
CA ILE A 54 4.18 1.02 -2.75
C ILE A 54 2.79 0.71 -2.18
N PHE A 55 2.17 -0.36 -2.67
CA PHE A 55 0.78 -0.67 -2.34
C PHE A 55 0.64 -1.44 -1.02
N GLY A 56 1.71 -2.04 -0.48
CA GLY A 56 1.68 -2.88 0.71
C GLY A 56 1.73 -4.38 0.42
N PRO A 57 1.81 -5.23 1.46
CA PRO A 57 2.11 -6.65 1.32
C PRO A 57 0.95 -7.45 0.71
N SER A 58 1.25 -8.50 -0.06
CA SER A 58 0.22 -9.39 -0.62
C SER A 58 -0.40 -10.32 0.42
N LYS A 59 0.29 -10.55 1.54
CA LYS A 59 -0.15 -11.41 2.64
C LYS A 59 -0.13 -10.62 3.95
N ASP A 60 -1.09 -10.90 4.82
CA ASP A 60 -1.18 -10.23 6.11
C ASP A 60 0.07 -10.50 6.96
N TRP A 61 0.67 -9.43 7.46
CA TRP A 61 1.82 -9.48 8.37
C TRP A 61 3.04 -10.22 7.80
N GLU A 62 3.21 -10.25 6.48
CA GLU A 62 4.37 -10.89 5.83
C GLU A 62 4.97 -9.99 4.75
N CYS A 63 6.28 -9.77 4.83
CA CYS A 63 7.02 -9.07 3.78
C CYS A 63 7.33 -9.98 2.58
N SER A 64 7.56 -9.40 1.39
CA SER A 64 7.78 -10.13 0.13
C SER A 64 8.91 -11.18 0.15
N CYS A 65 10.00 -10.88 0.87
CA CYS A 65 11.15 -11.76 0.97
C CYS A 65 11.02 -12.85 2.07
N GLY A 66 10.00 -12.76 2.91
CA GLY A 66 9.75 -13.69 4.01
C GLY A 66 10.65 -13.52 5.24
N LYS A 67 11.51 -12.48 5.30
CA LYS A 67 12.36 -12.19 6.48
C LYS A 67 11.52 -11.89 7.72
N TYR A 68 10.56 -10.99 7.58
CA TYR A 68 9.60 -10.64 8.63
C TYR A 68 8.26 -11.29 8.32
N LYS A 69 7.76 -12.07 9.29
CA LYS A 69 6.47 -12.75 9.26
C LYS A 69 5.77 -12.66 10.61
N ARG A 70 4.44 -12.76 10.59
CA ARG A 70 3.52 -12.74 11.75
C ARG A 70 3.41 -11.34 12.38
N ILE A 71 2.37 -11.18 13.20
CA ILE A 71 1.98 -9.92 13.81
C ILE A 71 3.04 -9.27 14.72
N LYS A 72 4.02 -10.05 15.21
CA LYS A 72 5.13 -9.55 16.04
C LYS A 72 5.97 -8.45 15.37
N HIS A 73 5.97 -8.40 14.04
CA HIS A 73 6.72 -7.40 13.28
C HIS A 73 5.81 -6.31 12.68
N LYS A 74 4.60 -6.13 13.22
CA LYS A 74 3.65 -5.10 12.80
C LYS A 74 4.32 -3.72 12.71
N GLY A 75 4.18 -3.06 11.56
CA GLY A 75 4.72 -1.73 11.29
C GLY A 75 6.22 -1.68 10.95
N VAL A 76 6.92 -2.83 10.96
CA VAL A 76 8.34 -2.87 10.57
C VAL A 76 8.46 -2.84 9.05
N ILE A 77 9.30 -1.94 8.54
CA ILE A 77 9.70 -1.90 7.12
C ILE A 77 10.88 -2.85 6.92
N CYS A 78 10.75 -3.78 5.98
CA CYS A 78 11.81 -4.75 5.74
C CYS A 78 13.05 -4.12 5.11
N ASP A 79 14.22 -4.29 5.72
CA ASP A 79 15.53 -3.85 5.21
C ASP A 79 15.92 -4.47 3.85
N ARG A 80 15.47 -5.70 3.55
CA ARG A 80 15.81 -6.40 2.30
C ARG A 80 14.88 -6.08 1.13
N CYS A 81 13.57 -5.97 1.39
CA CYS A 81 12.58 -5.78 0.32
C CYS A 81 11.84 -4.44 0.36
N GLY A 82 12.00 -3.65 1.42
CA GLY A 82 11.33 -2.36 1.62
C GLY A 82 9.83 -2.47 1.91
N VAL A 83 9.28 -3.70 2.01
CA VAL A 83 7.85 -3.90 2.25
C VAL A 83 7.56 -3.73 3.74
N GLU A 84 6.57 -2.91 4.04
CA GLU A 84 6.02 -2.72 5.37
C GLU A 84 5.16 -3.92 5.78
N VAL A 85 5.36 -4.41 7.00
CA VAL A 85 4.61 -5.52 7.56
C VAL A 85 3.30 -5.00 8.15
N THR A 86 2.25 -5.05 7.34
CA THR A 86 0.89 -4.60 7.68
C THR A 86 -0.17 -5.57 7.12
N LEU A 87 -1.45 -5.24 7.24
CA LEU A 87 -2.55 -5.99 6.63
C LEU A 87 -2.53 -5.79 5.11
N SER A 88 -2.82 -6.84 4.36
CA SER A 88 -2.97 -6.78 2.90
C SER A 88 -4.09 -5.85 2.45
N ARG A 89 -5.06 -5.55 3.33
CA ARG A 89 -6.17 -4.61 3.09
C ARG A 89 -5.71 -3.22 2.66
N VAL A 90 -4.54 -2.76 3.14
CA VAL A 90 -4.02 -1.42 2.80
C VAL A 90 -3.80 -1.24 1.29
N ARG A 91 -3.66 -2.34 0.53
CA ARG A 91 -3.54 -2.32 -0.95
C ARG A 91 -4.76 -1.73 -1.65
N ARG A 92 -5.90 -1.62 -0.96
CA ARG A 92 -7.13 -1.00 -1.48
C ARG A 92 -7.22 0.50 -1.17
N GLU A 93 -6.36 1.00 -0.28
CA GLU A 93 -6.39 2.38 0.24
C GLU A 93 -5.17 3.18 -0.24
N ARG A 94 -4.03 2.53 -0.50
CA ARG A 94 -2.78 3.18 -0.93
C ARG A 94 -2.79 3.50 -2.42
N MET A 95 -2.56 4.77 -2.75
CA MET A 95 -2.38 5.23 -4.13
C MET A 95 -0.91 5.29 -4.52
N ALA A 96 -0.66 5.30 -5.84
CA ALA A 96 0.66 5.48 -6.43
C ALA A 96 0.60 6.58 -7.49
N HIS A 97 1.76 7.08 -7.92
CA HIS A 97 1.86 8.05 -9.01
C HIS A 97 2.88 7.59 -10.07
N ILE A 98 2.82 8.22 -11.24
CA ILE A 98 3.80 8.11 -12.31
C ILE A 98 4.19 9.56 -12.62
N GLU A 99 5.50 9.80 -12.75
CA GLU A 99 6.04 11.11 -13.15
C GLU A 99 6.22 11.18 -14.68
#